data_AF-A0A7K1E4B7-F1
#
_entry.id   AF-A0A7K1E4B7-F1
#
_cell.length_a   1.000
_cell.length_b   1.000
_cell.length_c   1.000
_cell.angle_alpha   90.00
_cell.angle_beta   90.00
_cell.angle_gamma   90.00
#
_symmetry.space_group_name_H-M   'P 1'
#
loop_
_entity.id
_entity.type
_entity.pdbx_description
1 polymer ?
#
loop_
_entity_poly.entity_id
_entity_poly.type
_entity_poly.pdbx_seq_one_letter_code
_entity_poly.pdbx_strand_id
1 'polypeptide(L)'
;MSIYRTSVTISFFLAIFLIQESLVNRIDFFIGGFSLYLALLFSWLATEEKGEAFISAFIAGIILDLTPSFDTPVGLWTATLLLFSYLVSTYRESLGDLDERPITAALYLVVGTSLSILVYVILSGV
;
A
#
# COMPACT_ATOMS: atom_id res chain seq x y z
N MET A 1 -15.20 -1.68 10.50
CA MET A 1 -14.15 -0.88 11.17
C MET A 1 -14.72 0.06 12.21
N SER A 2 -14.31 -0.08 13.47
CA SER A 2 -14.71 0.81 14.57
C SER A 2 -13.90 2.11 14.56
N ILE A 3 -14.39 3.17 15.21
CA ILE A 3 -13.71 4.47 15.27
C ILE A 3 -12.29 4.36 15.84
N TYR A 4 -12.09 3.50 16.84
CA TYR A 4 -10.78 3.24 17.44
C TYR A 4 -9.83 2.65 16.40
N ARG A 5 -10.28 1.64 15.65
CA ARG A 5 -9.46 1.01 14.60
C ARG A 5 -9.14 1.98 13.48
N THR A 6 -10.10 2.79 13.04
CA THR A 6 -9.87 3.85 12.05
C THR A 6 -8.77 4.81 12.49
N SER A 7 -8.81 5.29 13.74
CA SER A 7 -7.77 6.16 14.28
C SER A 7 -6.40 5.48 14.31
N VAL A 8 -6.33 4.21 14.73
CA VAL A 8 -5.07 3.44 14.74
C VAL A 8 -4.51 3.31 13.32
N THR A 9 -5.35 2.97 12.34
CA THR A 9 -4.94 2.84 10.93
C THR A 9 -4.44 4.16 10.35
N ILE A 10 -5.13 5.27 10.61
CA ILE A 10 -4.67 6.61 10.18
C ILE A 10 -3.31 6.92 10.81
N SER A 11 -3.18 6.79 12.14
CA SER A 11 -1.93 7.10 12.84
C SER A 11 -0.77 6.21 12.39
N PHE A 12 -1.03 4.92 12.18
CA PHE A 12 -0.03 3.97 11.71
C PHE A 12 0.48 4.35 10.31
N PHE A 13 -0.42 4.46 9.33
CA PHE A 13 -0.01 4.80 7.97
C PHE A 13 0.59 6.20 7.87
N LEU A 14 0.12 7.17 8.65
CA LEU A 14 0.72 8.50 8.69
C LEU A 14 2.14 8.46 9.26
N ALA A 15 2.40 7.67 10.31
CA ALA A 15 3.75 7.50 10.84
C ALA A 15 4.69 6.84 9.81
N ILE A 16 4.24 5.80 9.11
CA ILE A 16 5.01 5.15 8.05
C ILE A 16 5.27 6.11 6.88
N PHE A 17 4.28 6.91 6.48
CA PHE A 17 4.44 7.94 5.47
C PHE A 17 5.52 8.95 5.84
N LEU A 18 5.49 9.46 7.08
CA LEU A 18 6.52 10.39 7.54
C LEU A 18 7.91 9.75 7.54
N ILE A 19 8.05 8.49 7.95
CA ILE A 19 9.32 7.76 7.90
C ILE A 19 9.79 7.59 6.45
N GLN A 20 8.89 7.23 5.53
CA GLN A 20 9.19 7.09 4.11
C GLN A 20 9.72 8.41 3.52
N GLU A 21 9.00 9.52 3.69
CA GLU A 21 9.37 10.81 3.08
C GLU A 21 10.59 11.47 3.75
N SER A 22 10.75 11.33 5.06
CA SER A 22 11.82 12.01 5.81
C SER A 22 13.12 11.22 5.86
N LEU A 23 13.08 9.89 5.80
CA LEU A 23 14.26 9.03 5.95
C LEU A 23 14.53 8.20 4.70
N VAL A 24 13.56 7.38 4.26
CA VAL A 24 13.80 6.39 3.18
C VAL A 24 14.09 7.08 1.85
N ASN A 25 13.28 8.07 1.47
CA ASN A 25 13.45 8.82 0.22
C ASN A 25 14.71 9.71 0.23
N ARG A 26 15.43 9.81 1.36
CA ARG A 26 16.71 10.54 1.47
C ARG A 26 17.92 9.63 1.26
N ILE A 27 17.72 8.32 1.17
CA ILE A 27 18.78 7.34 0.94
C ILE A 27 18.92 7.12 -0.56
N ASP A 28 20.10 7.43 -1.11
CA ASP A 28 20.43 7.11 -2.49
C ASP A 28 20.76 5.62 -2.60
N PHE A 29 19.77 4.84 -3.03
CA PHE A 29 19.96 3.42 -3.30
C PHE A 29 20.69 3.20 -4.63
N PHE A 30 21.64 2.27 -4.64
CA PHE A 30 22.43 1.93 -5.83
C PHE A 30 21.58 1.33 -6.97
N ILE A 31 20.47 0.64 -6.65
CA ILE A 31 19.56 0.00 -7.61
C ILE A 31 18.13 0.40 -7.26
N GLY A 32 17.69 1.59 -7.68
CA GLY A 32 16.32 2.07 -7.48
C GLY A 32 15.88 2.19 -6.01
N GLY A 33 14.85 3.00 -5.76
CA GLY A 33 14.23 3.06 -4.43
C GLY A 33 13.27 1.90 -4.18
N PHE A 34 12.87 1.72 -2.93
CA PHE A 34 11.74 0.86 -2.57
C PHE A 34 10.75 1.62 -1.67
N SER A 35 9.49 1.20 -1.68
CA SER A 35 8.44 1.80 -0.85
C SER A 35 8.15 0.91 0.36
N LEU A 36 8.66 1.30 1.54
CA LEU A 36 8.26 0.69 2.82
C LEU A 36 6.76 0.84 3.03
N TYR A 37 6.22 2.00 2.63
CA TYR A 37 4.81 2.31 2.74
C TYR A 37 3.93 1.26 2.04
N LEU A 38 4.20 1.00 0.76
CA LEU A 38 3.44 0.02 0.00
C LEU A 38 3.67 -1.40 0.52
N ALA A 39 4.90 -1.76 0.90
CA ALA A 39 5.20 -3.10 1.44
C ALA A 39 4.37 -3.39 2.69
N LEU A 40 4.32 -2.45 3.64
CA LEU A 40 3.52 -2.60 4.86
C LEU A 40 2.02 -2.57 4.56
N LEU A 41 1.57 -1.72 3.63
CA LEU A 41 0.17 -1.68 3.22
C LEU A 41 -0.30 -3.01 2.63
N PHE A 42 0.45 -3.60 1.69
CA PHE A 42 0.06 -4.89 1.13
C PHE A 42 0.03 -5.99 2.18
N SER A 43 1.01 -6.03 3.10
CA SER A 43 0.98 -6.95 4.24
C SER A 43 -0.29 -6.75 5.09
N TRP A 44 -0.66 -5.50 5.35
CA TRP A 44 -1.85 -5.14 6.10
C TRP A 44 -3.13 -5.63 5.40
N LEU A 45 -3.28 -5.33 4.10
CA LEU A 45 -4.45 -5.71 3.32
C LEU A 45 -4.66 -7.22 3.23
N ALA A 46 -3.59 -8.02 3.20
CA ALA A 46 -3.69 -9.48 3.22
C ALA A 46 -4.30 -10.04 4.51
N THR A 47 -4.21 -9.28 5.61
CA THR A 47 -4.74 -9.68 6.93
C THR A 47 -6.14 -9.14 7.23
N GLU A 48 -6.56 -8.06 6.58
CA GLU A 48 -7.84 -7.37 6.85
C GLU A 48 -9.07 -7.98 6.16
N GLU A 49 -10.21 -8.00 6.86
CA GLU A 49 -11.48 -8.38 6.23
C GLU A 49 -11.82 -7.46 5.04
N LYS A 50 -12.55 -7.98 4.04
CA LYS A 50 -12.80 -7.28 2.78
C LYS A 50 -13.26 -5.83 2.95
N GLY A 51 -14.25 -5.57 3.81
CA GLY A 51 -14.74 -4.20 4.04
C GLY A 51 -13.70 -3.27 4.67
N GLU A 52 -12.83 -3.82 5.51
CA GLU A 52 -11.84 -3.08 6.30
C GLU A 52 -10.55 -2.85 5.52
N ALA A 53 -10.18 -3.80 4.65
CA ALA A 53 -9.14 -3.65 3.65
C ALA A 53 -9.42 -2.45 2.74
N PHE A 54 -10.67 -2.31 2.27
CA PHE A 54 -11.08 -1.17 1.44
C PHE A 54 -10.93 0.18 2.14
N ILE A 55 -11.37 0.27 3.40
CA ILE A 55 -11.25 1.50 4.20
C ILE A 55 -9.77 1.81 4.46
N SER A 56 -8.96 0.80 4.79
CA SER A 56 -7.53 0.94 5.02
C SER A 56 -6.79 1.42 3.76
N ALA A 57 -7.11 0.84 2.60
CA ALA A 57 -6.54 1.24 1.31
C ALA A 57 -6.95 2.67 0.91
N PHE A 58 -8.19 3.08 1.20
CA PHE A 58 -8.65 4.45 0.97
C PHE A 58 -7.87 5.45 1.83
N ILE A 59 -7.77 5.19 3.14
CA ILE A 59 -7.01 6.02 4.08
C ILE A 59 -5.55 6.12 3.63
N ALA A 60 -4.94 4.97 3.34
CA ALA A 60 -3.55 4.91 2.93
C ALA A 60 -3.31 5.64 1.61
N GLY A 61 -4.20 5.45 0.63
CA GLY A 61 -4.14 6.14 -0.65
C GLY A 61 -4.23 7.64 -0.53
N ILE A 62 -5.14 8.18 0.28
CA ILE A 62 -5.24 9.63 0.51
C ILE A 62 -3.95 10.15 1.12
N ILE A 63 -3.37 9.45 2.10
CA ILE A 63 -2.11 9.86 2.72
C ILE A 63 -0.99 9.86 1.69
N LEU A 64 -0.91 8.83 0.84
CA LEU A 64 0.12 8.71 -0.18
C LEU A 64 -0.05 9.74 -1.31
N ASP A 65 -1.28 10.13 -1.62
CA ASP A 65 -1.58 11.23 -2.56
C ASP A 65 -1.07 12.60 -2.04
N LEU A 66 -0.74 12.74 -0.75
CA LEU A 66 -0.12 13.94 -0.17
C LEU A 66 1.42 13.96 -0.30
N THR A 67 2.01 12.99 -0.99
CA THR A 67 3.45 12.93 -1.21
C THR A 67 3.93 14.17 -1.98
N PRO A 68 4.78 15.04 -1.40
CA PRO A 68 5.28 16.23 -2.08
C PRO A 68 6.25 15.91 -3.22
N SER A 69 6.82 14.71 -3.19
CA SER A 69 7.83 14.23 -4.13
C SER A 69 7.27 13.88 -5.51
N PHE A 70 5.95 13.81 -5.68
CA PHE A 70 5.28 13.46 -6.94
C PHE A 70 4.47 14.64 -7.49
N ASP A 71 4.69 14.98 -8.77
CA ASP A 71 3.89 15.97 -9.50
C ASP A 71 2.75 15.27 -10.25
N THR A 72 1.84 14.64 -9.50
CA THR A 72 0.70 13.90 -10.05
C THR A 72 -0.63 14.34 -9.45
N PRO A 73 -1.76 14.24 -10.18
CA PRO A 73 -3.08 14.55 -9.65
C PRO A 73 -3.40 13.80 -8.35
N VAL A 74 -3.93 14.53 -7.38
CA VAL A 74 -4.42 13.97 -6.10
C VAL A 74 -5.55 12.97 -6.39
N GLY A 75 -5.44 11.76 -5.82
CA GLY A 75 -6.46 10.71 -5.91
C GLY A 75 -6.02 9.50 -6.74
N LEU A 76 -4.88 9.58 -7.45
CA LEU A 76 -4.37 8.47 -8.26
C LEU A 76 -3.89 7.30 -7.39
N TRP A 77 -3.20 7.57 -6.28
CA TRP A 77 -2.83 6.51 -5.34
C TRP A 77 -4.06 5.91 -4.67
N THR A 78 -5.02 6.75 -4.26
CA THR A 78 -6.30 6.27 -3.74
C THR A 78 -7.01 5.33 -4.71
N ALA A 79 -7.15 5.71 -5.98
CA ALA A 79 -7.79 4.87 -6.98
C ALA A 79 -7.02 3.56 -7.21
N THR A 80 -5.69 3.64 -7.32
CA THR A 80 -4.82 2.47 -7.49
C THR A 80 -4.97 1.50 -6.33
N LEU A 81 -4.87 1.98 -5.09
CA LEU A 81 -4.91 1.13 -3.91
C LEU A 81 -6.30 0.55 -3.64
N LEU A 82 -7.38 1.25 -4.01
CA LEU A 82 -8.72 0.69 -3.98
C LEU A 82 -8.87 -0.48 -4.97
N LEU A 83 -8.32 -0.37 -6.17
CA LEU A 83 -8.28 -1.46 -7.15
C LEU A 83 -7.52 -2.67 -6.59
N PHE A 84 -6.34 -2.46 -6.00
CA PHE A 84 -5.57 -3.55 -5.42
C PHE A 84 -6.23 -4.14 -4.18
N SER A 85 -6.85 -3.34 -3.33
CA SER A 85 -7.65 -3.82 -2.20
C SER A 85 -8.79 -4.74 -2.66
N TYR A 86 -9.47 -4.38 -3.75
CA TYR A 86 -10.48 -5.24 -4.36
C TYR A 86 -9.90 -6.58 -4.81
N LEU A 87 -8.77 -6.56 -5.53
CA LEU A 87 -8.11 -7.77 -6.04
C LEU A 87 -7.65 -8.66 -4.89
N VAL A 88 -6.91 -8.10 -3.92
CA VAL A 88 -6.42 -8.83 -2.74
C VAL A 88 -7.58 -9.44 -1.96
N SER A 89 -8.64 -8.68 -1.72
CA SER A 89 -9.83 -9.17 -1.00
C SER A 89 -10.57 -10.27 -1.77
N THR A 90 -10.52 -10.25 -3.10
CA THR A 90 -11.20 -11.25 -3.94
C THR A 90 -10.42 -12.56 -4.00
N TYR A 91 -9.09 -12.49 -4.07
CA TYR A 91 -8.21 -13.66 -4.15
C TYR A 91 -7.63 -14.10 -2.80
N ARG A 92 -8.12 -13.53 -1.69
CA ARG A 92 -7.59 -13.81 -0.34
C ARG A 92 -7.57 -15.30 -0.01
N GLU A 93 -8.64 -16.02 -0.31
CA GLU A 93 -8.70 -17.48 -0.06
C GLU A 93 -7.60 -18.24 -0.83
N SER A 94 -7.22 -17.77 -2.02
CA SER A 94 -6.13 -18.35 -2.81
C SER A 94 -4.75 -18.04 -2.25
N LEU A 95 -4.59 -16.95 -1.49
CA LEU A 95 -3.32 -16.63 -0.81
C LEU A 95 -3.07 -17.63 0.33
N GLY A 96 -4.14 -18.11 0.97
CA GLY A 96 -4.07 -19.00 2.13
C GLY A 96 -3.47 -18.30 3.34
N ASP A 97 -2.95 -19.10 4.29
CA ASP A 97 -2.23 -18.56 5.44
C ASP A 97 -0.81 -18.13 5.02
N LEU A 98 -0.56 -16.83 5.08
CA LEU A 98 0.73 -16.24 4.70
C LEU A 98 1.79 -16.41 5.80
N ASP A 99 1.38 -16.64 7.05
CA ASP A 99 2.30 -16.83 8.17
C ASP A 99 3.01 -18.19 8.08
N GLU A 100 2.30 -19.20 7.55
CA GLU A 100 2.85 -20.54 7.31
C GLU A 100 3.66 -20.65 6.01
N ARG A 101 3.53 -19.67 5.11
CA ARG A 101 4.07 -19.72 3.74
C ARG A 101 4.91 -18.48 3.41
N PRO A 102 6.11 -18.33 4.01
CA PRO A 102 6.91 -17.12 3.92
C PRO A 102 7.33 -16.76 2.48
N ILE A 103 7.59 -17.76 1.63
CA ILE A 103 7.92 -17.53 0.22
C ILE A 103 6.72 -16.96 -0.53
N THR A 104 5.51 -17.46 -0.26
CA THR A 104 4.27 -16.95 -0.87
C THR A 104 3.98 -15.53 -0.40
N ALA A 105 4.19 -15.24 0.88
CA ALA A 105 4.06 -13.88 1.43
C ALA A 105 5.05 -12.90 0.76
N ALA A 106 6.32 -13.29 0.61
CA ALA A 106 7.32 -12.46 -0.06
C ALA A 106 6.96 -12.19 -1.53
N LEU A 107 6.55 -13.23 -2.27
CA LEU A 107 6.12 -13.08 -3.66
C LEU A 107 4.89 -12.17 -3.77
N TYR A 108 3.91 -12.33 -2.89
CA TYR A 108 2.73 -11.47 -2.82
C TYR A 108 3.12 -10.01 -2.62
N LEU A 109 4.03 -9.71 -1.68
CA LEU A 109 4.49 -8.35 -1.43
C LEU A 109 5.22 -7.77 -2.64
N VAL A 110 6.14 -8.51 -3.25
CA VAL A 110 6.90 -8.05 -4.42
C VAL A 110 5.96 -7.79 -5.60
N VAL A 111 5.05 -8.72 -5.89
CA VAL A 111 4.11 -8.59 -7.01
C VAL A 111 3.09 -7.48 -6.74
N GLY A 112 2.51 -7.42 -5.55
CA GLY A 112 1.52 -6.40 -5.18
C GLY A 112 2.09 -4.99 -5.28
N THR A 113 3.26 -4.77 -4.67
CA THR A 113 3.94 -3.46 -4.72
C THR A 113 4.34 -3.08 -6.14
N SER A 114 4.99 -3.98 -6.88
CA SER A 114 5.45 -3.71 -8.25
C SER A 114 4.28 -3.43 -9.20
N LEU A 115 3.22 -4.25 -9.15
CA LEU A 115 2.03 -4.03 -9.97
C LEU A 115 1.31 -2.74 -9.59
N SER A 116 1.26 -2.37 -8.31
CA SER A 116 0.64 -1.10 -7.89
C SER A 116 1.36 0.12 -8.45
N ILE A 117 2.70 0.10 -8.45
CA ILE A 117 3.50 1.16 -9.06
C ILE A 117 3.27 1.20 -10.57
N LEU A 118 3.27 0.04 -11.24
CA LEU A 118 2.99 -0.03 -12.68
C LEU A 118 1.61 0.53 -13.03
N VAL A 119 0.56 0.15 -12.29
CA VAL A 119 -0.79 0.69 -12.51
C VAL A 119 -0.82 2.19 -12.25
N TYR A 120 -0.20 2.67 -11.18
CA TYR A 120 -0.11 4.10 -10.90
C TYR A 120 0.56 4.87 -12.06
N VAL A 121 1.69 4.38 -12.57
CA VAL A 121 2.40 4.98 -13.71
C VAL A 121 1.50 5.01 -14.95
N ILE A 122 0.86 3.89 -15.29
CA ILE A 122 -0.07 3.80 -16.43
C ILE A 122 -1.23 4.81 -16.28
N LEU A 123 -1.82 4.91 -15.09
CA LEU A 123 -2.92 5.83 -14.81
C LEU A 123 -2.48 7.30 -14.80
N SER A 124 -1.22 7.57 -14.41
CA SER A 124 -0.65 8.91 -14.44
C SER A 124 -0.37 9.42 -15.86
N GLY A 125 -0.21 8.51 -16.83
CA GLY A 125 0.08 8.84 -18.23
C GLY A 125 1.51 9.29 -18.49
N VAL A 126 2.44 8.97 -17.56
CA VAL A 126 3.89 9.26 -17.65
C VAL A 126 4.65 8.01 -18.10
#